data_AF-A0A8H3INI7-F1
#
_entry.id   AF-A0A8H3INI7-F1
#
_cell.length_a   1.000
_cell.length_b   1.000
_cell.length_c   1.000
_cell.angle_alpha   90.00
_cell.angle_beta   90.00
_cell.angle_gamma   90.00
#
_symmetry.space_group_name_H-M   'P 1'
#
loop_
_entity.id
_entity.type
_entity.pdbx_description
1 polymer ?
#
loop_
_entity_poly.entity_id
_entity_poly.type
_entity_poly.pdbx_seq_one_letter_code
_entity_poly.pdbx_strand_id
1 'polypeptide(L)'
;MVAQTAAFKKAVEDSRKLKAKPNNDELLEACALYANYKQGTGEDFSKATQPGTFQFQEKYKYNAWKKVAEEDKVTPSAAQQHYVQLVEKLKGTYGFSA
;
A
#
# COMPACT_ATOMS: atom_id res chain seq x y z
N MET A 1 -11.11 12.04 -3.98
CA MET A 1 -9.73 12.13 -3.46
C MET A 1 -9.80 12.68 -2.05
N VAL A 2 -9.09 12.04 -1.12
CA VAL A 2 -9.08 12.42 0.30
C VAL A 2 -7.81 13.22 0.57
N ALA A 3 -7.88 14.16 1.53
CA ALA A 3 -6.70 14.93 1.94
C ALA A 3 -5.59 13.99 2.44
N GLN A 4 -4.43 14.07 1.78
CA GLN A 4 -3.26 13.26 2.14
C GLN A 4 -2.44 13.98 3.19
N THR A 5 -2.16 13.30 4.31
CA THR A 5 -1.28 13.82 5.35
C THR A 5 0.15 13.99 4.84
N ALA A 6 0.87 14.96 5.41
CA ALA A 6 2.29 15.17 5.08
C ALA A 6 3.15 13.92 5.37
N ALA A 7 2.84 13.20 6.46
CA ALA A 7 3.48 11.95 6.82
C ALA A 7 3.29 10.87 5.74
N PHE A 8 2.06 10.72 5.22
CA PHE A 8 1.78 9.78 4.15
C PHE A 8 2.55 10.11 2.86
N LYS A 9 2.54 11.38 2.43
CA LYS A 9 3.32 11.79 1.24
C LYS A 9 4.80 11.49 1.40
N LYS A 10 5.35 11.81 2.58
CA LYS A 10 6.75 11.53 2.90
C LYS A 10 7.04 10.03 2.91
N ALA A 11 6.16 9.21 3.50
CA ALA A 11 6.28 7.76 3.48
C ALA A 11 6.24 7.20 2.05
N VAL A 12 5.41 7.76 1.16
CA VAL A 12 5.37 7.35 -0.24
C VAL A 12 6.71 7.62 -0.92
N GLU A 13 7.30 8.80 -0.72
CA GLU A 13 8.63 9.13 -1.22
C GLU A 13 9.70 8.21 -0.63
N ASP A 14 9.62 7.97 0.68
CA ASP A 14 10.58 7.14 1.39
C ASP A 14 10.54 5.68 0.96
N SER A 15 9.35 5.14 0.67
CA SER A 15 9.19 3.78 0.16
C SER A 15 9.94 3.56 -1.16
N ARG A 16 10.13 4.63 -1.95
CA ARG A 16 10.88 4.60 -3.21
C ARG A 16 12.40 4.71 -3.02
N LYS A 17 12.85 5.12 -1.83
CA LYS A 17 14.26 5.30 -1.47
C LYS A 17 14.83 4.14 -0.63
N LEU A 18 14.06 3.07 -0.43
CA LEU A 18 14.53 1.87 0.25
C LEU A 18 15.69 1.24 -0.53
N LYS A 19 16.76 0.85 0.17
CA LYS A 19 18.01 0.37 -0.44
C LYS A 19 17.89 -1.01 -1.06
N ALA A 20 17.03 -1.85 -0.51
CA ALA A 20 16.78 -3.20 -0.98
C ALA A 20 15.33 -3.34 -1.43
N LYS A 21 15.14 -4.12 -2.51
CA LYS A 21 13.82 -4.43 -3.01
C LYS A 21 13.17 -5.52 -2.15
N PRO A 22 11.88 -5.37 -1.82
CA PRO A 22 11.00 -6.43 -1.35
C PRO A 22 11.25 -7.80 -2.02
N ASN A 23 11.63 -8.85 -1.27
CA ASN A 23 11.68 -10.25 -1.76
C ASN A 23 10.34 -10.96 -1.54
N ASN A 24 10.04 -12.10 -2.18
CA ASN A 24 8.70 -12.74 -2.27
C ASN A 24 7.76 -12.71 -1.04
N ASP A 25 8.24 -12.77 0.20
CA ASP A 25 7.41 -12.56 1.42
C ASP A 25 6.77 -11.15 1.45
N GLU A 26 7.48 -10.18 0.90
CA GLU A 26 7.07 -8.80 0.72
C GLU A 26 6.12 -8.57 -0.45
N LEU A 27 5.76 -9.60 -1.23
CA LEU A 27 4.59 -9.44 -2.09
C LEU A 27 3.38 -9.05 -1.24
N LEU A 28 3.28 -9.58 -0.02
CA LEU A 28 2.25 -9.19 0.93
C LEU A 28 2.41 -7.74 1.39
N GLU A 29 3.62 -7.32 1.78
CA GLU A 29 3.91 -5.96 2.24
C GLU A 29 3.72 -4.92 1.10
N ALA A 30 4.17 -5.23 -0.11
CA ALA A 30 3.95 -4.41 -1.29
C ALA A 30 2.46 -4.35 -1.70
N CYS A 31 1.71 -5.44 -1.54
CA CYS A 31 0.26 -5.44 -1.73
C CYS A 31 -0.45 -4.61 -0.66
N ALA A 32 0.00 -4.67 0.60
CA ALA A 32 -0.53 -3.85 1.68
C ALA A 32 -0.21 -2.37 1.47
N LEU A 33 1.00 -2.01 1.04
CA LEU A 33 1.34 -0.63 0.65
C LEU A 33 0.42 -0.15 -0.47
N TYR A 34 0.22 -0.96 -1.51
CA TYR A 34 -0.67 -0.61 -2.62
C TYR A 34 -2.11 -0.40 -2.14
N ALA A 35 -2.67 -1.36 -1.40
CA ALA A 35 -4.03 -1.29 -0.85
C ALA A 35 -4.24 -0.05 0.02
N ASN A 36 -3.34 0.19 0.98
CA ASN A 36 -3.40 1.34 1.87
C ASN A 36 -3.19 2.65 1.12
N TYR A 37 -2.35 2.66 0.08
CA TYR A 37 -2.16 3.84 -0.76
C TYR A 37 -3.45 4.19 -1.50
N LYS A 38 -4.04 3.23 -2.22
CA LYS A 38 -5.29 3.41 -2.99
C LYS A 38 -6.45 3.84 -2.09
N GLN A 39 -6.58 3.19 -0.93
CA GLN A 39 -7.60 3.57 0.05
C GLN A 39 -7.31 4.95 0.66
N GLY A 40 -6.06 5.24 1.01
CA GLY A 40 -5.64 6.49 1.63
C GLY A 40 -5.73 7.71 0.70
N THR A 41 -5.59 7.53 -0.61
CA THR A 41 -5.85 8.56 -1.62
C THR A 41 -7.35 8.77 -1.87
N GLY A 42 -8.19 7.88 -1.36
CA GLY A 42 -9.64 7.87 -1.59
C GLY A 42 -9.99 7.47 -3.01
N GLU A 43 -9.25 6.52 -3.58
CA GLU A 43 -9.71 5.83 -4.79
C GLU A 43 -10.85 4.88 -4.43
N ASP A 44 -11.80 4.79 -5.36
CA ASP A 44 -12.97 3.96 -5.20
C ASP A 44 -12.66 2.54 -5.69
N PHE A 45 -12.77 1.57 -4.79
CA PHE A 45 -12.52 0.17 -5.14
C PHE A 45 -13.48 -0.34 -6.22
N SER A 46 -14.70 0.22 -6.31
CA SER A 46 -15.67 -0.19 -7.32
C SER A 46 -15.21 0.14 -8.76
N LYS A 47 -14.24 1.05 -8.90
CA LYS A 47 -13.58 1.35 -10.18
C LYS A 47 -12.37 0.47 -10.46
N ALA A 48 -11.95 -0.36 -9.51
CA ALA A 48 -10.84 -1.26 -9.68
C ALA A 48 -11.22 -2.37 -10.67
N THR A 49 -10.46 -2.51 -11.76
CA THR A 49 -10.64 -3.60 -12.70
C THR A 49 -10.10 -4.89 -12.11
N GLN A 50 -10.90 -5.96 -12.15
CA GLN A 50 -10.44 -7.26 -11.71
C GLN A 50 -9.35 -7.76 -12.67
N PRO A 51 -8.13 -8.06 -12.17
CA PRO A 51 -7.03 -8.51 -13.01
C PRO A 51 -7.30 -9.89 -13.61
N GLY A 52 -6.67 -10.15 -14.76
CA GLY A 52 -6.84 -11.41 -15.49
C GLY A 52 -6.24 -12.61 -14.76
N THR A 53 -6.71 -13.83 -15.07
CA THR A 53 -6.33 -15.06 -14.35
C THR A 53 -4.82 -15.34 -14.32
N PHE A 54 -4.07 -14.89 -15.34
CA PHE A 54 -2.62 -15.06 -15.45
C PHE A 54 -1.81 -13.96 -14.75
N GLN A 55 -2.45 -12.90 -14.26
CA GLN A 55 -1.81 -11.77 -13.59
C GLN A 55 -1.82 -11.99 -12.08
N PHE A 56 -1.12 -13.03 -11.60
CA PHE A 56 -1.11 -13.40 -10.19
C PHE A 56 -0.72 -12.24 -9.27
N GLN A 57 0.32 -11.49 -9.64
CA GLN A 57 0.81 -10.36 -8.84
C GLN A 57 -0.22 -9.24 -8.69
N GLU A 58 -0.94 -8.92 -9.76
CA GLU A 58 -1.99 -7.90 -9.75
C GLU A 58 -3.22 -8.41 -9.00
N LYS A 59 -3.54 -9.71 -9.11
CA LYS A 59 -4.60 -10.36 -8.35
C LYS A 59 -4.36 -10.28 -6.84
N TYR A 60 -3.12 -10.45 -6.38
CA TYR A 60 -2.79 -10.26 -4.96
C TYR A 60 -2.99 -8.81 -4.51
N LYS A 61 -2.54 -7.82 -5.30
CA LYS A 61 -2.74 -6.40 -5.01
C LYS A 61 -4.22 -6.03 -4.97
N TYR A 62 -4.99 -6.53 -5.92
CA TYR A 62 -6.44 -6.33 -6.00
C TYR A 62 -7.15 -6.95 -4.79
N ASN A 63 -6.83 -8.20 -4.43
CA ASN A 63 -7.41 -8.84 -3.25
C ASN A 63 -7.05 -8.13 -1.95
N ALA A 64 -5.81 -7.65 -1.81
CA ALA A 64 -5.40 -6.87 -0.65
C ALA A 64 -6.19 -5.55 -0.55
N TRP A 65 -6.35 -4.83 -1.66
CA TRP A 65 -7.16 -3.61 -1.68
C TRP A 65 -8.63 -3.90 -1.42
N LYS A 66 -9.19 -4.98 -1.99
CA LYS A 66 -10.54 -5.45 -1.72
C LYS A 66 -10.75 -5.67 -0.23
N LYS A 67 -9.83 -6.38 0.43
CA LYS A 67 -9.89 -6.64 1.87
C LYS A 67 -9.90 -5.33 2.67
N VAL A 68 -8.98 -4.41 2.39
CA VAL A 68 -8.91 -3.11 3.08
C VAL A 68 -10.15 -2.24 2.85
N ALA A 69 -10.65 -2.18 1.61
CA ALA A 69 -11.75 -1.29 1.22
C ALA A 69 -13.14 -1.86 1.56
N GLU A 70 -13.38 -3.13 1.28
CA GLU A 70 -14.70 -3.76 1.37
C GLU A 70 -14.91 -4.53 2.68
N GLU A 71 -13.89 -5.31 3.10
CA GLU A 71 -13.96 -6.24 4.23
C GLU A 71 -13.69 -5.51 5.56
N ASP A 72 -12.52 -4.90 5.71
CA ASP A 72 -12.14 -4.10 6.88
C ASP A 72 -12.79 -2.70 6.87
N LYS A 73 -13.24 -2.23 5.69
CA LYS A 73 -13.80 -0.87 5.49
C LYS A 73 -12.90 0.22 6.09
N VAL A 74 -11.58 0.07 5.90
CA VAL A 74 -10.58 0.98 6.44
C VAL A 74 -10.83 2.38 5.91
N THR A 75 -10.94 3.35 6.81
CA THR A 75 -11.09 4.76 6.41
C THR A 75 -9.81 5.25 5.74
N PRO A 76 -9.89 6.22 4.83
CA PRO A 76 -8.70 6.78 4.17
C PRO A 76 -7.66 7.31 5.16
N SER A 77 -8.09 7.88 6.30
CA SER A 77 -7.14 8.32 7.35
C SER A 77 -6.41 7.14 8.01
N ALA A 78 -7.13 6.06 8.35
CA ALA A 78 -6.51 4.87 8.92
C ALA A 78 -5.55 4.22 7.91
N ALA A 79 -5.94 4.11 6.64
CA ALA A 79 -5.09 3.58 5.58
C ALA A 79 -3.78 4.37 5.42
N GLN A 80 -3.84 5.71 5.52
CA GLN A 80 -2.64 6.54 5.53
C GLN A 80 -1.73 6.24 6.71
N GLN A 81 -2.28 6.03 7.91
CA GLN A 81 -1.47 5.66 9.08
C GLN A 81 -0.83 4.28 8.91
N HIS A 82 -1.59 3.27 8.48
CA HIS A 82 -1.07 1.94 8.22
C HIS A 82 0.06 1.97 7.18
N TYR A 83 -0.09 2.78 6.13
CA TYR A 83 0.95 2.97 5.13
C TYR A 83 2.24 3.53 5.74
N VAL A 84 2.14 4.58 6.56
CA VAL A 84 3.29 5.19 7.22
C VAL A 84 4.01 4.18 8.12
N GLN A 85 3.26 3.45 8.95
CA GLN A 85 3.83 2.42 9.83
C GLN A 85 4.53 1.31 9.06
N LEU A 86 3.93 0.87 7.95
CA LEU A 86 4.52 -0.16 7.10
C LEU A 86 5.82 0.32 6.46
N VAL A 87 5.86 1.55 5.94
CA VAL A 87 7.09 2.13 5.40
C VAL A 87 8.17 2.26 6.47
N GLU A 88 7.83 2.70 7.69
CA GLU A 88 8.82 2.76 8.78
C GLU A 88 9.40 1.38 9.13
N LYS A 89 8.54 0.35 9.18
CA LYS A 89 8.99 -1.04 9.36
C LYS A 89 9.94 -1.46 8.23
N LEU A 90 9.58 -1.17 6.98
CA LEU A 90 10.41 -1.49 5.81
C LEU A 90 11.75 -0.75 5.83
N LYS A 91 11.79 0.51 6.28
CA LYS A 91 13.05 1.25 6.46
C LYS A 91 13.97 0.55 7.45
N GLY A 92 13.42 0.03 8.54
CA GLY A 92 14.17 -0.75 9.53
C GLY A 92 14.70 -2.07 8.97
N THR A 93 13.90 -2.76 8.17
CA THR A 93 14.27 -4.06 7.59
C THR A 93 15.25 -3.95 6.43
N TYR A 94 15.01 -3.06 5.47
CA TYR A 94 15.76 -2.99 4.20
C TYR A 94 16.86 -1.93 4.18
N GLY A 95 16.91 -1.10 5.22
CA GLY A 95 17.76 0.08 5.24
C GLY A 95 17.20 1.18 4.33
N PHE A 96 17.32 2.40 4.82
CA PHE A 96 16.82 3.59 4.16
C PHE A 96 18.00 4.47 3.74
N SER A 97 17.99 4.94 2.48
CA SER A 97 18.87 6.04 2.05
C SER A 97 18.14 7.36 2.32
N ALA A 98 18.44 7.98 3.47
CA ALA A 98 17.95 9.31 3.82
C ALA A 98 18.51 10.40 2.90
#